data_AF-A0A2T5IWI2-F1
#
_entry.id   AF-A0A2T5IWI2-F1
#
_cell.length_a   1.000
_cell.length_b   1.000
_cell.length_c   1.000
_cell.angle_alpha   90.00
_cell.angle_beta   90.00
_cell.angle_gamma   90.00
#
_symmetry.space_group_name_H-M   'P 1'
#
loop_
_entity.id
_entity.type
_entity.pdbx_description
1 polymer ?
#
loop_
_entity_poly.entity_id
_entity_poly.type
_entity_poly.pdbx_seq_one_letter_code
_entity_poly.pdbx_strand_id
1 'polypeptide(L)'
;MMGYSPKSFEAVRANRQPLLTALAALNITELVIHYEGGGDSGDVSELEIFPVELGQGDIENLLKTQQMSYHCLAGEYQDGEYRYFLQEQSISIDAALRDFALTWVDAHHGGWENNDGGSGKVTIHVTEGSFRLEHTEYYTECSNYEYDL
;
A
#
# COMPACT_ATOMS: atom_id res chain seq x y z
N MET A 1 -2.33 6.46 14.34
CA MET A 1 -1.11 5.88 13.75
C MET A 1 -1.15 4.39 13.96
N MET A 2 -1.31 3.61 12.88
CA MET A 2 -1.30 2.14 12.91
C MET A 2 0.16 1.66 13.07
N GLY A 3 0.76 1.95 14.22
CA GLY A 3 2.11 1.47 14.53
C GLY A 3 2.14 -0.06 14.51
N TYR A 4 3.16 -0.62 13.85
CA TYR A 4 3.56 -2.03 13.79
C TYR A 4 2.61 -3.01 14.51
N SER A 5 1.79 -3.73 13.73
CA SER A 5 1.08 -4.91 14.21
C SER A 5 1.57 -6.13 13.44
N PRO A 6 1.89 -7.26 14.11
CA PRO A 6 2.14 -8.53 13.42
C PRO A 6 1.02 -8.91 12.43
N LYS A 7 -0.20 -8.38 12.65
CA LYS A 7 -1.35 -8.56 11.77
C LYS A 7 -1.23 -7.84 10.42
N SER A 8 -0.47 -6.75 10.31
CA SER A 8 -0.23 -6.08 9.03
C SER A 8 0.53 -7.00 8.06
N PHE A 9 1.57 -7.68 8.56
CA PHE A 9 2.29 -8.70 7.76
C PHE A 9 1.41 -9.91 7.42
N GLU A 10 0.52 -10.31 8.32
CA GLU A 10 -0.45 -11.38 8.06
C GLU A 10 -1.42 -11.00 6.95
N ALA A 11 -1.96 -9.77 6.96
CA ALA A 11 -2.83 -9.23 5.91
C ALA A 11 -2.10 -9.18 4.56
N VAL A 12 -0.88 -8.61 4.52
CA VAL A 12 -0.05 -8.59 3.30
C VAL A 12 0.15 -10.00 2.76
N ARG A 13 0.51 -10.97 3.60
CA ARG A 13 0.72 -12.37 3.15
C ARG A 13 -0.57 -13.02 2.67
N ALA A 14 -1.69 -12.82 3.35
CA ALA A 14 -2.98 -13.41 3.03
C ALA A 14 -3.50 -12.93 1.66
N ASN A 15 -3.22 -11.67 1.29
CA ASN A 15 -3.76 -11.07 0.06
C ASN A 15 -2.90 -11.26 -1.19
N ARG A 16 -1.67 -11.81 -1.07
CA ARG A 16 -0.81 -12.07 -2.24
C ARG A 16 -1.49 -12.93 -3.30
N GLN A 17 -2.01 -14.10 -2.92
CA GLN A 17 -2.58 -15.04 -3.89
C GLN A 17 -3.91 -14.55 -4.50
N PRO A 18 -4.84 -13.95 -3.72
CA PRO A 18 -6.02 -13.28 -4.28
C PRO A 18 -5.67 -12.19 -5.30
N LEU A 19 -4.68 -11.32 -4.99
CA LEU A 19 -4.25 -10.26 -5.90
C LEU A 19 -3.64 -10.83 -7.19
N LEU A 20 -2.73 -11.80 -7.09
CA LEU A 20 -2.16 -12.46 -8.27
C LEU A 20 -3.24 -13.07 -9.17
N THR A 21 -4.22 -13.75 -8.56
CA THR A 21 -5.34 -14.36 -9.29
C THR A 21 -6.19 -13.30 -10.00
N ALA A 22 -6.54 -12.22 -9.31
CA ALA A 22 -7.36 -11.14 -9.86
C ALA A 22 -6.66 -10.40 -11.00
N LEU A 23 -5.38 -10.05 -10.82
CA LEU A 23 -4.58 -9.36 -11.84
C LEU A 23 -4.34 -10.24 -13.07
N ALA A 24 -4.03 -11.54 -12.87
CA ALA A 24 -3.85 -12.47 -13.98
C ALA A 24 -5.13 -12.66 -14.81
N ALA A 25 -6.31 -12.65 -14.17
CA ALA A 25 -7.59 -12.72 -14.88
C ALA A 25 -7.86 -11.52 -15.79
N LEU A 26 -7.21 -10.38 -15.50
CA LEU A 26 -7.24 -9.18 -16.31
C LEU A 26 -6.10 -9.10 -17.35
N ASN A 27 -5.29 -10.16 -17.47
CA ASN A 27 -4.09 -10.24 -18.30
C ASN A 27 -2.99 -9.23 -17.92
N ILE A 28 -3.04 -8.70 -16.70
CA ILE A 28 -1.97 -7.85 -16.15
C ILE A 28 -0.77 -8.74 -15.82
N THR A 29 0.39 -8.37 -16.32
CA THR A 29 1.66 -9.10 -16.13
C THR A 29 2.55 -8.47 -15.08
N GLU A 30 2.47 -7.15 -14.95
CA GLU A 30 3.13 -6.37 -13.91
C GLU A 30 2.25 -5.18 -13.55
N LEU A 31 2.29 -4.79 -12.28
CA LEU A 31 1.59 -3.60 -11.79
C LEU A 31 2.48 -2.89 -10.77
N VAL A 32 2.59 -1.57 -10.90
CA VAL A 32 3.36 -0.72 -10.00
C VAL A 32 2.42 0.26 -9.31
N ILE A 33 2.47 0.28 -7.98
CA ILE A 33 1.65 1.14 -7.12
C ILE A 33 2.58 2.19 -6.53
N HIS A 34 2.41 3.45 -6.92
CA HIS A 34 3.16 4.58 -6.37
C HIS A 34 2.40 5.15 -5.19
N TYR A 35 3.14 5.53 -4.15
CA TYR A 35 2.58 6.22 -2.99
C TYR A 35 3.50 7.36 -2.57
N GLU A 36 2.89 8.39 -1.99
CA GLU A 36 3.61 9.53 -1.44
C GLU A 36 2.81 10.15 -0.29
N GLY A 37 3.53 10.86 0.57
CA GLY A 37 2.98 11.42 1.78
C GLY A 37 3.93 12.42 2.41
N GLY A 38 3.38 13.26 3.28
CA GLY A 38 4.02 14.34 3.99
C GLY A 38 2.99 15.15 4.75
N GLY A 39 3.42 15.85 5.80
CA GLY A 39 2.50 16.63 6.64
C GLY A 39 1.40 15.78 7.30
N ASP A 40 1.75 14.56 7.70
CA ASP A 40 0.89 13.60 8.43
C ASP A 40 -0.25 13.04 7.58
N SER A 41 -0.07 13.00 6.26
CA SER A 41 -1.01 12.41 5.32
C SER A 41 -0.27 11.79 4.13
N GLY A 42 -0.78 10.65 3.66
CA GLY A 42 -0.24 9.96 2.50
C GLY A 42 -1.29 9.06 1.86
N ASP A 43 -1.14 8.81 0.57
CA ASP A 43 -2.02 7.93 -0.20
C ASP A 43 -1.26 7.37 -1.42
N VAL A 44 -1.89 6.45 -2.13
CA VAL A 44 -1.47 6.02 -3.46
C VAL A 44 -1.66 7.16 -4.45
N SER A 45 -0.57 7.55 -5.11
CA SER A 45 -0.53 8.61 -6.11
C SER A 45 -0.84 8.10 -7.52
N GLU A 46 -0.35 6.92 -7.89
CA GLU A 46 -0.48 6.39 -9.26
C GLU A 46 -0.46 4.85 -9.30
N LEU A 47 -1.13 4.29 -10.32
CA LEU A 47 -1.06 2.88 -10.68
C LEU A 47 -0.55 2.76 -12.12
N GLU A 48 0.62 2.15 -12.31
CA GLU A 48 1.12 1.78 -13.64
C GLU A 48 0.78 0.32 -13.94
N ILE A 49 0.21 0.07 -15.11
CA ILE A 49 -0.31 -1.25 -15.50
C ILE A 49 0.43 -1.75 -16.74
N PHE A 50 0.91 -3.00 -16.69
CA PHE A 50 1.62 -3.63 -17.78
C PHE A 50 0.94 -4.94 -18.24
N PRO A 51 0.87 -5.19 -19.55
CA PRO A 51 1.47 -4.40 -20.62
C PRO A 51 0.70 -3.09 -20.90
N VAL A 52 1.41 -2.04 -21.34
CA VAL A 52 0.90 -0.65 -21.39
C VAL A 52 -0.34 -0.50 -22.28
N GLU A 53 -0.52 -1.38 -23.26
CA GLU A 53 -1.69 -1.36 -24.14
C GLU A 53 -3.00 -1.64 -23.39
N LEU A 54 -2.95 -2.33 -22.24
CA LEU A 54 -4.13 -2.53 -21.39
C LEU A 54 -4.63 -1.20 -20.81
N GLY A 55 -3.73 -0.27 -20.48
CA GLY A 55 -4.06 1.05 -19.93
C GLY A 55 -4.85 1.94 -20.88
N GLN A 56 -4.87 1.62 -22.18
CA GLN A 56 -5.68 2.33 -23.19
C GLN A 56 -7.11 1.78 -23.30
N GLY A 57 -7.41 0.65 -22.65
CA GLY A 57 -8.74 0.03 -22.60
C GLY A 57 -9.51 0.36 -21.32
N ASP A 58 -10.58 -0.38 -21.06
CA ASP A 58 -11.43 -0.22 -19.86
C ASP A 58 -10.80 -0.76 -18.57
N ILE A 59 -9.48 -1.00 -18.54
CA ILE A 59 -8.81 -1.69 -17.42
C ILE A 59 -8.97 -0.94 -16.09
N GLU A 60 -8.86 0.39 -16.11
CA GLU A 60 -9.04 1.20 -14.91
C GLU A 60 -10.44 1.08 -14.32
N ASN A 61 -11.45 1.01 -15.20
CA ASN A 61 -12.83 0.81 -14.78
C ASN A 61 -13.04 -0.61 -14.23
N LEU A 62 -12.42 -1.62 -14.84
CA LEU A 62 -12.44 -3.00 -14.34
C LEU A 62 -11.80 -3.08 -12.95
N LEU A 63 -10.65 -2.44 -12.72
CA LEU A 63 -10.02 -2.40 -11.39
C LEU A 63 -10.94 -1.78 -10.34
N LYS A 64 -11.67 -0.71 -10.70
CA LYS A 64 -12.57 0.01 -9.78
C LYS A 64 -13.90 -0.73 -9.53
N THR A 65 -14.33 -1.59 -10.44
CA THR A 65 -15.66 -2.22 -10.37
C THR A 65 -15.62 -3.71 -10.03
N GLN A 66 -14.65 -4.46 -10.55
CA GLN A 66 -14.52 -5.88 -10.32
C GLN A 66 -14.13 -6.15 -8.86
N GLN A 67 -14.90 -7.04 -8.24
CA GLN A 67 -14.74 -7.38 -6.82
C GLN A 67 -13.83 -8.59 -6.64
N MET A 68 -13.11 -8.62 -5.52
CA MET A 68 -12.33 -9.76 -5.05
C MET A 68 -12.49 -9.94 -3.53
N SER A 69 -12.31 -11.18 -3.06
CA SER A 69 -12.16 -11.45 -1.62
C SER A 69 -10.79 -10.94 -1.15
N TYR A 70 -10.81 -10.15 -0.07
CA TYR A 70 -9.65 -9.47 0.48
C TYR A 70 -9.70 -9.51 2.02
N HIS A 71 -8.55 -9.69 2.65
CA HIS A 71 -8.41 -9.68 4.11
C HIS A 71 -7.91 -8.30 4.57
N CYS A 72 -8.82 -7.43 4.97
CA CYS A 72 -8.44 -6.11 5.49
C CYS A 72 -7.97 -6.21 6.95
N LEU A 73 -7.05 -5.33 7.33
CA LEU A 73 -6.66 -5.16 8.73
C LEU A 73 -7.73 -4.33 9.46
N ALA A 74 -8.48 -4.98 10.34
CA ALA A 74 -9.45 -4.33 11.21
C ALA A 74 -8.89 -4.18 12.63
N GLY A 75 -9.32 -3.13 13.32
CA GLY A 75 -8.98 -2.86 14.71
C GLY A 75 -10.23 -2.60 15.53
N GLU A 76 -10.32 -3.25 16.69
CA GLU A 76 -11.36 -2.99 17.68
C GLU A 76 -10.72 -2.52 18.99
N TYR A 77 -11.33 -1.51 19.61
CA TYR A 77 -10.94 -1.07 20.95
C TYR A 77 -11.71 -1.84 22.00
N GLN A 78 -11.01 -2.68 22.77
CA GLN A 78 -11.58 -3.50 23.83
C GLN A 78 -10.68 -3.45 25.06
N ASP A 79 -11.28 -3.30 26.25
CA ASP A 79 -10.57 -3.32 27.54
C ASP A 79 -9.39 -2.34 27.68
N GLY A 80 -9.45 -1.18 27.01
CA GLY A 80 -8.39 -0.17 27.10
C GLY A 80 -7.27 -0.34 26.05
N GLU A 81 -7.37 -1.34 25.18
CA GLU A 81 -6.35 -1.64 24.17
C GLU A 81 -6.97 -1.84 22.79
N TYR A 82 -6.22 -1.47 21.74
CA TYR A 82 -6.58 -1.82 20.37
C TYR A 82 -6.13 -3.25 20.04
N ARG A 83 -7.06 -4.07 19.57
CA ARG A 83 -6.78 -5.42 19.06
C ARG A 83 -7.01 -5.48 17.57
N TYR A 84 -6.01 -5.96 16.86
CA TYR A 84 -6.04 -6.09 15.40
C TYR A 84 -6.36 -7.53 14.97
N PHE A 85 -7.16 -7.66 13.92
CA PHE A 85 -7.49 -8.94 13.31
C PHE A 85 -7.74 -8.77 11.81
N LEU A 86 -7.67 -9.87 11.07
CA LEU A 86 -8.02 -9.89 9.65
C LEU A 86 -9.52 -10.08 9.52
N GLN A 87 -10.16 -9.26 8.71
CA GLN A 87 -11.56 -9.41 8.33
C GLN A 87 -11.64 -9.62 6.83
N GLU A 88 -12.33 -10.68 6.42
CA GLU A 88 -12.59 -10.93 5.00
C GLU A 88 -13.71 -9.99 4.51
N GLN A 89 -13.48 -9.33 3.39
CA GLN A 89 -14.42 -8.45 2.73
C GLN A 89 -14.38 -8.64 1.20
N SER A 90 -15.47 -8.29 0.54
CA SER A 90 -15.52 -8.15 -0.91
C SER A 90 -15.32 -6.69 -1.26
N ILE A 91 -14.18 -6.35 -1.88
CA ILE A 91 -13.83 -4.99 -2.30
C ILE A 91 -13.35 -4.97 -3.75
N SER A 92 -13.28 -3.78 -4.35
CA SER A 92 -12.73 -3.63 -5.70
C SER A 92 -11.24 -3.95 -5.73
N ILE A 93 -10.73 -4.38 -6.89
CA ILE A 93 -9.29 -4.65 -7.07
C ILE A 93 -8.49 -3.37 -6.81
N ASP A 94 -8.96 -2.20 -7.26
CA ASP A 94 -8.31 -0.90 -7.00
C ASP A 94 -8.18 -0.63 -5.49
N ALA A 95 -9.25 -0.81 -4.71
CA ALA A 95 -9.21 -0.63 -3.27
C ALA A 95 -8.26 -1.63 -2.59
N ALA A 96 -8.26 -2.88 -3.05
CA ALA A 96 -7.35 -3.91 -2.55
C ALA A 96 -5.87 -3.58 -2.82
N LEU A 97 -5.54 -3.07 -4.01
CA LEU A 97 -4.19 -2.65 -4.36
C LEU A 97 -3.71 -1.48 -3.48
N ARG A 98 -4.57 -0.48 -3.31
CA ARG A 98 -4.29 0.69 -2.46
C ARG A 98 -4.04 0.30 -1.02
N ASP A 99 -4.98 -0.43 -0.42
CA ASP A 99 -4.86 -0.91 0.96
C ASP A 99 -3.64 -1.81 1.14
N PHE A 100 -3.36 -2.71 0.18
CA PHE A 100 -2.19 -3.58 0.23
C PHE A 100 -0.88 -2.80 0.26
N ALA A 101 -0.73 -1.80 -0.60
CA ALA A 101 0.49 -0.99 -0.65
C ALA A 101 0.69 -0.20 0.64
N LEU A 102 -0.35 0.49 1.10
CA LEU A 102 -0.31 1.30 2.34
C LEU A 102 -0.08 0.42 3.57
N THR A 103 -0.76 -0.73 3.67
CA THR A 103 -0.54 -1.69 4.77
C THR A 103 0.90 -2.23 4.77
N TRP A 104 1.50 -2.45 3.61
CA TRP A 104 2.84 -3.03 3.53
C TRP A 104 3.94 -2.01 3.86
N VAL A 105 3.81 -0.76 3.40
CA VAL A 105 4.73 0.32 3.81
C VAL A 105 4.58 0.60 5.30
N ASP A 106 3.36 0.71 5.84
CA ASP A 106 3.13 0.91 7.29
C ASP A 106 3.72 -0.22 8.15
N ALA A 107 3.74 -1.46 7.63
CA ALA A 107 4.31 -2.60 8.35
C ALA A 107 5.85 -2.49 8.55
N HIS A 108 6.56 -1.76 7.69
CA HIS A 108 8.02 -1.57 7.76
C HIS A 108 8.44 -0.17 8.19
N HIS A 109 7.72 0.83 7.71
CA HIS A 109 8.00 2.27 7.79
C HIS A 109 6.77 3.00 8.35
N GLY A 110 6.23 2.52 9.46
CA GLY A 110 5.06 3.17 10.07
C GLY A 110 5.34 4.64 10.40
N GLY A 111 4.49 5.54 9.91
CA GLY A 111 4.68 6.98 10.04
C GLY A 111 5.51 7.62 8.93
N TRP A 112 5.74 6.90 7.82
CA TRP A 112 6.42 7.37 6.61
C TRP A 112 5.81 8.65 6.03
N GLU A 113 4.55 8.94 6.32
CA GLU A 113 3.81 10.10 5.87
C GLU A 113 3.99 11.33 6.77
N ASN A 114 4.61 11.18 7.94
CA ASN A 114 4.69 12.24 8.94
C ASN A 114 5.76 13.28 8.60
N ASN A 115 5.51 14.52 9.01
CA ASN A 115 6.45 15.64 8.87
C ASN A 115 6.98 15.81 7.43
N ASP A 116 8.28 15.57 7.22
CA ASP A 116 8.95 15.65 5.92
C ASP A 116 8.41 14.62 4.92
N GLY A 117 7.83 13.53 5.41
CA GLY A 117 7.14 12.53 4.62
C GLY A 117 8.07 11.50 3.98
N GLY A 118 7.56 10.89 2.92
CA GLY A 118 8.22 9.78 2.24
C GLY A 118 7.44 9.38 0.99
N SER A 119 8.09 8.61 0.15
CA SER A 119 7.49 8.08 -1.07
C SER A 119 8.05 6.72 -1.41
N GLY A 120 7.40 6.03 -2.34
CA GLY A 120 7.93 4.79 -2.85
C GLY A 120 6.98 4.10 -3.79
N LYS A 121 7.24 2.82 -3.98
CA LYS A 121 6.39 2.00 -4.83
C LYS A 121 6.36 0.54 -4.41
N VAL A 122 5.24 -0.10 -4.71
CA VAL A 122 5.08 -1.56 -4.67
C VAL A 122 5.00 -2.09 -6.09
N THR A 123 5.91 -2.97 -6.46
CA THR A 123 5.88 -3.68 -7.76
C THR A 123 5.38 -5.10 -7.55
N ILE A 124 4.37 -5.49 -8.33
CA ILE A 124 3.80 -6.84 -8.37
C ILE A 124 4.12 -7.45 -9.73
N HIS A 125 5.03 -8.41 -9.79
CA HIS A 125 5.26 -9.20 -11.00
C HIS A 125 4.31 -10.41 -10.98
N VAL A 126 3.20 -10.28 -11.71
CA VAL A 126 2.08 -11.23 -11.64
C VAL A 126 2.48 -12.62 -12.16
N THR A 127 3.24 -12.66 -13.25
CA THR A 127 3.71 -13.90 -13.88
C THR A 127 4.72 -14.65 -13.01
N GLU A 128 5.57 -13.92 -12.28
CA GLU A 128 6.57 -14.48 -11.37
C GLU A 128 6.01 -14.78 -9.96
N GLY A 129 4.85 -14.21 -9.63
CA GLY A 129 4.27 -14.26 -8.29
C GLY A 129 5.08 -13.49 -7.24
N SER A 130 5.92 -12.56 -7.67
CA SER A 130 6.86 -11.82 -6.82
C SER A 130 6.35 -10.41 -6.53
N PHE A 131 6.71 -9.89 -5.36
CA PHE A 131 6.29 -8.59 -4.84
C PHE A 131 7.52 -7.88 -4.30
N ARG A 132 7.66 -6.58 -4.58
CA ARG A 132 8.77 -5.75 -4.09
C ARG A 132 8.25 -4.42 -3.57
N LEU A 133 8.66 -4.04 -2.36
CA LEU A 133 8.45 -2.72 -1.78
C LEU A 133 9.76 -1.94 -1.89
N GLU A 134 9.69 -0.72 -2.42
CA GLU A 134 10.75 0.28 -2.41
C GLU A 134 10.24 1.50 -1.66
N HIS A 135 11.06 2.04 -0.76
CA HIS A 135 10.69 3.16 0.10
C HIS A 135 11.85 4.16 0.21
N THR A 136 11.50 5.45 0.17
CA THR A 136 12.38 6.58 0.41
C THR A 136 11.76 7.45 1.50
N GLU A 137 12.53 7.70 2.55
CA GLU A 137 12.13 8.54 3.68
C GLU A 137 12.78 9.91 3.53
N TYR A 138 12.01 10.98 3.72
CA TYR A 138 12.50 12.35 3.61
C TYR A 138 12.88 12.90 4.98
N TYR A 139 13.89 13.76 5.00
CA TYR A 139 14.41 14.36 6.23
C TYR A 139 14.96 15.76 5.97
N THR A 140 14.54 16.72 6.79
CA THR A 140 15.04 18.10 6.79
C THR A 140 15.87 18.36 8.05
N GLU A 141 17.14 18.76 7.87
CA GLU A 141 18.02 19.17 8.96
C GLU A 141 18.12 20.70 9.06
N CYS A 142 18.13 21.24 10.28
CA CYS A 142 18.34 22.67 10.54
C CYS A 142 19.45 22.87 11.58
N SER A 143 20.42 23.74 11.27
CA SER A 143 21.51 24.13 12.17
C SER A 143 21.46 25.63 12.46
N ASN A 144 21.49 26.00 13.73
CA ASN A 144 21.52 27.40 14.20
C ASN A 144 22.85 27.67 14.93
N TYR A 145 23.48 28.81 14.64
CA TYR A 145 24.73 29.23 15.29
C TYR A 145 24.57 30.68 15.77
N GLU A 146 24.84 30.91 17.04
CA GLU A 146 24.75 32.22 17.68
C GLU A 146 26.13 32.63 18.19
N TYR A 147 26.49 33.90 17.98
CA TYR A 147 27.75 34.48 18.44
C TYR A 147 27.47 35.81 19.11
N ASP A 148 27.83 35.92 20.39
CA ASP A 148 27.85 37.20 21.12
C ASP A 148 29.23 37.86 20.97
N LEU A 149 29.26 39.20 21.06
CA LEU A 149 30.49 40.00 21.01
C LEU A 149 31.20 40.03 22.37
#